data_AF-A0A921HTV0-F1
#
_entry.id   AF-A0A921HTV0-F1
#
_cell.length_a   1.000
_cell.length_b   1.000
_cell.length_c   1.000
_cell.angle_alpha   90.00
_cell.angle_beta   90.00
_cell.angle_gamma   90.00
#
_symmetry.space_group_name_H-M   'P 1'
#
loop_
_entity.id
_entity.type
_entity.pdbx_description
1 polymer ?
#
loop_
_entity_poly.entity_id
_entity_poly.type
_entity_poly.pdbx_seq_one_letter_code
_entity_poly.pdbx_strand_id
1 'polypeptide(L)'
;MADHRIENVNLTEVMKNSFVDYAASVIVSRALPDVRDGLKPVHRRILYGMNELGVTPDKPYKKSARFVGDIMGKYHPHGDSAIYESMVRMAQDFSYRYPLVDGHGNFGSIDGDPPAAMRYTEARMSKMAVEMLRDINKDTVDLIPNYDGEEKEPTVLPARFPNLLVNGATGIAVGMTTNIPSHNLKEVIDALHILMRNKDATVADLMKAIPGPDFPTGGIIMGRSGIRKAYEHGRGTIILRAKVDVVTKKSGAEQIIVTELPYMVNKAKLVERIADLAREKKIEGITDLNDESDREGMRIVIDLRRDMSASVVLNNLYKLTQLQISYGINMVAIVGKTPKVFSLKGVLVEYLKHQEVVIRRRTEYELRRAQARAHILEGLRIALDHIDEIIKIIRGSQTSAVAKQTLMDKFKLSDKQSQAILDMRLVRLTGLERDKVEAEYQDLLVKIADYKDILATPERVDKIIYDELLEIQEKFGDDRRTEIRASEVANIEDEDLIEEENILVVLTHNGYIKRLSA
;
A
#
# COMPACT_ATOMS: atom_id res chain seq x y z
N MET A 1 -62.97 2.17 2.22
CA MET A 1 -61.91 2.02 1.20
C MET A 1 -60.64 1.68 1.94
N ALA A 2 -60.21 0.42 1.89
CA ALA A 2 -58.93 0.02 2.49
C ALA A 2 -57.80 0.71 1.72
N ASP A 3 -56.87 1.34 2.43
CA ASP A 3 -55.77 2.10 1.83
C ASP A 3 -54.86 1.12 1.06
N HIS A 4 -54.95 1.11 -0.26
CA HIS A 4 -54.15 0.28 -1.18
C HIS A 4 -52.66 0.69 -1.24
N ARG A 5 -52.15 1.33 -0.18
CA ARG A 5 -50.78 1.84 -0.05
C ARG A 5 -49.97 1.19 1.07
N ILE A 6 -50.51 0.14 1.71
CA ILE A 6 -49.82 -0.60 2.77
C ILE A 6 -49.49 -2.00 2.25
N GLU A 7 -48.20 -2.30 2.17
CA GLU A 7 -47.69 -3.62 1.81
C GLU A 7 -47.28 -4.37 3.08
N ASN A 8 -47.90 -5.54 3.31
CA ASN A 8 -47.50 -6.41 4.41
C ASN A 8 -46.24 -7.18 4.00
N VAL A 9 -45.14 -6.92 4.68
CA VAL A 9 -43.85 -7.58 4.43
C VAL A 9 -43.53 -8.60 5.51
N ASN A 10 -42.94 -9.73 5.12
CA ASN A 10 -42.48 -10.73 6.08
C ASN A 10 -41.22 -10.22 6.80
N LEU A 11 -41.30 -10.03 8.13
CA LEU A 11 -40.19 -9.51 8.92
C LEU A 11 -38.89 -10.32 8.74
N THR A 12 -38.98 -11.65 8.71
CA THR A 12 -37.80 -12.52 8.61
C THR A 12 -37.12 -12.36 7.25
N GLU A 13 -37.90 -12.27 6.19
CA GLU A 13 -37.40 -12.08 4.83
C GLU A 13 -36.78 -10.69 4.65
N VAL A 14 -37.46 -9.64 5.10
CA VAL A 14 -36.94 -8.27 5.05
C VAL A 14 -35.64 -8.13 5.85
N MET A 15 -35.60 -8.70 7.07
CA MET A 15 -34.40 -8.67 7.91
C MET A 15 -33.25 -9.42 7.25
N LYS A 16 -33.51 -10.60 6.69
CA LYS A 16 -32.48 -11.40 6.00
C LYS A 16 -31.94 -10.68 4.78
N ASN A 17 -32.80 -10.16 3.90
CA ASN A 17 -32.37 -9.47 2.68
C ASN A 17 -31.60 -8.18 3.02
N SER A 18 -32.17 -7.33 3.89
CA SER A 18 -31.50 -6.08 4.32
C SER A 18 -30.14 -6.35 4.98
N PHE A 19 -30.05 -7.39 5.83
CA PHE A 19 -28.80 -7.75 6.48
C PHE A 19 -27.76 -8.29 5.50
N VAL A 20 -28.17 -9.14 4.55
CA VAL A 20 -27.27 -9.70 3.53
C VAL A 20 -26.74 -8.60 2.60
N ASP A 21 -27.60 -7.68 2.16
CA ASP A 21 -27.20 -6.56 1.30
C ASP A 21 -26.22 -5.62 2.02
N TYR A 22 -26.51 -5.28 3.27
CA TYR A 22 -25.61 -4.49 4.11
C TYR A 22 -24.27 -5.21 4.34
N ALA A 23 -24.31 -6.50 4.70
CA ALA A 23 -23.10 -7.29 4.96
C ALA A 23 -22.22 -7.40 3.70
N ALA A 24 -22.82 -7.71 2.54
CA ALA A 24 -22.11 -7.79 1.27
C ALA A 24 -21.46 -6.45 0.90
N SER A 25 -22.19 -5.34 1.05
CA SER A 25 -21.68 -3.99 0.80
C SER A 25 -20.50 -3.63 1.71
N VAL A 26 -20.60 -3.91 3.02
CA VAL A 26 -19.52 -3.61 3.98
C VAL A 26 -18.27 -4.46 3.72
N ILE A 27 -18.45 -5.75 3.42
CA ILE A 27 -17.35 -6.68 3.16
C ILE A 27 -16.60 -6.29 1.89
N VAL A 28 -17.31 -6.11 0.78
CA VAL A 28 -16.70 -5.93 -0.54
C VAL A 28 -16.28 -4.48 -0.80
N SER A 29 -17.08 -3.52 -0.33
CA SER A 29 -16.96 -2.11 -0.77
C SER A 29 -16.51 -1.17 0.34
N ARG A 30 -16.10 -1.66 1.51
CA ARG A 30 -15.67 -0.78 2.63
C ARG A 30 -14.50 -1.30 3.43
N ALA A 31 -14.65 -2.45 4.08
CA ALA A 31 -13.80 -2.80 5.22
C ALA A 31 -12.50 -3.54 4.85
N LEU A 32 -12.52 -4.32 3.77
CA LEU A 32 -11.41 -5.18 3.36
C LEU A 32 -10.67 -4.61 2.15
N PRO A 33 -9.33 -4.80 2.06
CA PRO A 33 -8.56 -4.43 0.89
C PRO A 33 -8.75 -5.43 -0.27
N ASP A 34 -8.55 -4.99 -1.50
CA ASP A 34 -8.35 -5.89 -2.64
C ASP A 34 -6.94 -6.49 -2.58
N VAL A 35 -6.80 -7.78 -2.85
CA VAL A 35 -5.49 -8.48 -2.76
C VAL A 35 -4.46 -7.94 -3.75
N ARG A 36 -4.91 -7.38 -4.87
CA ARG A 36 -4.07 -6.98 -6.00
C ARG A 36 -3.34 -5.65 -5.76
N ASP A 37 -4.05 -4.64 -5.24
CA ASP A 37 -3.49 -3.31 -4.97
C ASP A 37 -3.38 -2.98 -3.47
N GLY A 38 -3.93 -3.82 -2.60
CA GLY A 38 -3.90 -3.62 -1.15
C GLY A 38 -4.75 -2.46 -0.64
N LEU A 39 -5.64 -1.90 -1.47
CA LEU A 39 -6.42 -0.72 -1.10
C LEU A 39 -7.88 -1.07 -0.80
N LYS A 40 -8.41 -0.40 0.21
CA LYS A 40 -9.85 -0.25 0.41
C LYS A 40 -10.39 0.76 -0.60
N PRO A 41 -11.70 0.75 -0.91
CA PRO A 41 -12.28 1.69 -1.87
C PRO A 41 -12.03 3.17 -1.54
N VAL A 42 -12.08 3.56 -0.26
CA VAL A 42 -11.79 4.96 0.14
C VAL A 42 -10.35 5.37 -0.22
N HIS A 43 -9.35 4.52 0.05
CA HIS A 43 -7.95 4.82 -0.27
C HIS A 43 -7.73 4.90 -1.79
N ARG A 44 -8.35 3.97 -2.55
CA ARG A 44 -8.29 3.95 -4.01
C ARG A 44 -8.86 5.23 -4.63
N ARG A 45 -10.04 5.66 -4.15
CA ARG A 45 -10.70 6.90 -4.59
C ARG A 45 -9.90 8.14 -4.21
N ILE A 46 -9.24 8.14 -3.05
CA ILE A 46 -8.33 9.22 -2.66
C ILE A 46 -7.19 9.35 -3.68
N LEU A 47 -6.44 8.27 -3.95
CA LEU A 47 -5.33 8.31 -4.90
C LEU A 47 -5.79 8.65 -6.31
N TYR A 48 -6.88 8.05 -6.78
CA TYR A 48 -7.43 8.32 -8.11
C TYR A 48 -7.90 9.76 -8.24
N GLY A 49 -8.66 10.30 -7.28
CA GLY A 49 -9.11 11.69 -7.30
C GLY A 49 -7.95 12.69 -7.21
N MET A 50 -6.92 12.39 -6.42
CA MET A 50 -5.70 13.21 -6.39
C MET A 50 -4.96 13.20 -7.74
N ASN A 51 -4.95 12.07 -8.44
CA ASN A 51 -4.37 11.94 -9.78
C ASN A 51 -5.15 12.74 -10.83
N GLU A 52 -6.48 12.64 -10.84
CA GLU A 52 -7.35 13.39 -11.77
C GLU A 52 -7.23 14.90 -11.56
N LEU A 53 -7.10 15.35 -10.30
CA LEU A 53 -6.82 16.75 -9.97
C LEU A 53 -5.37 17.17 -10.25
N GLY A 54 -4.55 16.25 -10.74
CA GLY A 54 -3.14 16.43 -11.07
C GLY A 54 -2.31 16.89 -9.88
N VAL A 55 -2.56 16.38 -8.67
CA VAL A 55 -1.85 16.74 -7.42
C VAL A 55 -0.62 15.84 -7.24
N THR A 56 0.24 15.83 -8.25
CA THR A 56 1.42 14.99 -8.35
C THR A 56 2.61 15.57 -7.56
N PRO A 57 3.65 14.76 -7.24
CA PRO A 57 4.77 15.18 -6.40
C PRO A 57 5.60 16.34 -6.96
N ASP A 58 5.55 16.57 -8.27
CA ASP A 58 6.23 17.67 -8.97
C ASP A 58 5.51 19.02 -8.84
N LYS A 59 4.29 19.03 -8.29
CA LYS A 59 3.47 20.24 -8.15
C LYS A 59 3.42 20.72 -6.68
N PRO A 60 3.06 22.01 -6.47
CA PRO A 60 2.82 22.54 -5.14
C PRO A 60 1.72 21.79 -4.41
N TYR A 61 1.79 21.79 -3.07
CA TYR A 61 0.72 21.28 -2.22
C TYR A 61 -0.61 22.00 -2.50
N LYS A 62 -1.72 21.27 -2.34
CA LYS A 62 -3.07 21.84 -2.43
C LYS A 62 -3.81 21.64 -1.13
N LYS A 63 -4.71 22.58 -0.79
CA LYS A 63 -5.54 22.50 0.41
C LYS A 63 -6.32 21.19 0.48
N SER A 64 -6.32 20.55 1.64
CA SER A 64 -6.93 19.23 1.81
C SER A 64 -8.42 19.22 1.51
N ALA A 65 -9.12 20.27 1.95
CA ALA A 65 -10.54 20.46 1.67
C ALA A 65 -10.91 20.41 0.17
N ARG A 66 -9.99 20.81 -0.72
CA ARG A 66 -10.26 20.87 -2.16
C ARG A 66 -10.48 19.48 -2.77
N PHE A 67 -9.53 18.57 -2.57
CA PHE A 67 -9.67 17.23 -3.13
C PHE A 67 -10.59 16.34 -2.28
N VAL A 68 -10.74 16.57 -0.97
CA VAL A 68 -11.77 15.89 -0.17
C VAL A 68 -13.16 16.16 -0.73
N GLY A 69 -13.47 17.44 -1.03
CA GLY A 69 -14.75 17.80 -1.66
C GLY A 69 -14.94 17.18 -3.05
N ASP A 70 -13.90 17.18 -3.89
CA ASP A 70 -13.96 16.59 -5.24
C ASP A 70 -14.15 15.06 -5.19
N ILE A 71 -13.41 14.36 -4.32
CA ILE A 71 -13.53 12.91 -4.11
C ILE A 71 -14.92 12.57 -3.58
N MET A 72 -15.44 13.34 -2.63
CA MET A 72 -16.78 13.16 -2.09
C MET A 72 -17.84 13.31 -3.18
N GLY A 73 -17.74 14.38 -3.98
CA GLY A 73 -18.72 14.70 -5.02
C GLY A 73 -18.65 13.84 -6.27
N LYS A 74 -17.54 13.13 -6.53
CA LYS A 74 -17.39 12.27 -7.72
C LYS A 74 -17.36 10.78 -7.43
N TYR A 75 -16.76 10.35 -6.33
CA TYR A 75 -16.40 8.94 -6.15
C TYR A 75 -16.88 8.35 -4.82
N HIS A 76 -16.85 9.12 -3.71
CA HIS A 76 -17.05 8.60 -2.37
C HIS A 76 -18.26 9.26 -1.67
N PRO A 77 -19.49 8.71 -1.80
CA PRO A 77 -20.73 9.31 -1.30
C PRO A 77 -20.92 9.08 0.22
N HIS A 78 -19.88 9.41 0.99
CA HIS A 78 -19.85 9.34 2.45
C HIS A 78 -19.24 10.63 3.02
N GLY A 79 -19.29 10.79 4.34
CA GLY A 79 -18.84 12.01 5.01
C GLY A 79 -17.39 12.39 4.68
N ASP A 80 -17.16 13.70 4.57
CA ASP A 80 -15.86 14.32 4.32
C ASP A 80 -14.82 13.93 5.37
N SER A 81 -15.23 13.78 6.64
CA SER A 81 -14.37 13.34 7.75
C SER A 81 -13.71 11.99 7.48
N ALA A 82 -14.46 10.99 6.99
CA ALA A 82 -13.94 9.66 6.72
C ALA A 82 -12.89 9.67 5.58
N ILE A 83 -13.09 10.51 4.57
CA ILE A 83 -12.14 10.70 3.46
C ILE A 83 -10.88 11.40 4.00
N TYR A 84 -11.05 12.49 4.76
CA TYR A 84 -9.95 13.26 5.31
C TYR A 84 -9.09 12.43 6.29
N GLU A 85 -9.70 11.71 7.22
CA GLU A 85 -9.00 10.85 8.18
C GLU A 85 -8.24 9.72 7.47
N SER A 86 -8.86 9.11 6.45
CA SER A 86 -8.20 8.08 5.64
C SER A 86 -6.97 8.65 4.91
N MET A 87 -7.07 9.86 4.36
CA MET A 87 -5.94 10.53 3.72
C MET A 87 -4.86 10.90 4.74
N VAL A 88 -5.23 11.46 5.89
CA VAL A 88 -4.28 11.81 6.96
C VAL A 88 -3.46 10.59 7.36
N ARG A 89 -4.12 9.44 7.56
CA ARG A 89 -3.44 8.19 7.90
C ARG A 89 -2.44 7.75 6.82
N MET A 90 -2.78 7.92 5.54
CA MET A 90 -1.88 7.64 4.41
C MET A 90 -0.67 8.57 4.31
N ALA A 91 -0.67 9.69 5.04
CA ALA A 91 0.42 10.66 5.13
C ALA A 91 1.29 10.48 6.39
N GLN A 92 0.80 9.76 7.41
CA GLN A 92 1.52 9.53 8.67
C GLN A 92 2.56 8.41 8.50
N ASP A 93 3.83 8.74 8.63
CA ASP A 93 4.96 7.81 8.52
C ASP A 93 5.06 6.82 9.69
N PHE A 94 4.46 7.13 10.84
CA PHE A 94 4.28 6.20 11.96
C PHE A 94 3.09 5.25 11.78
N SER A 95 2.20 5.48 10.79
CA SER A 95 1.11 4.57 10.42
C SER A 95 1.35 3.81 9.13
N TYR A 96 1.97 4.42 8.11
CA TYR A 96 2.25 3.79 6.82
C TYR A 96 3.75 3.57 6.69
N ARG A 97 4.16 2.34 6.38
CA ARG A 97 5.59 2.02 6.18
C ARG A 97 6.19 2.80 5.00
N TYR A 98 5.39 3.03 3.96
CA TYR A 98 5.68 3.89 2.82
C TYR A 98 4.46 4.78 2.54
N PRO A 99 4.44 6.03 3.04
CA PRO A 99 3.32 6.96 2.85
C PRO A 99 2.94 7.14 1.38
N LEU A 100 1.64 7.18 1.11
CA LEU A 100 1.07 7.38 -0.24
C LEU A 100 0.62 8.84 -0.42
N VAL A 101 0.55 9.61 0.65
CA VAL A 101 0.26 11.03 0.64
C VAL A 101 1.44 11.77 1.27
N ASP A 102 1.80 12.89 0.69
CA ASP A 102 2.79 13.83 1.21
C ASP A 102 2.01 15.03 1.76
N GLY A 103 2.06 15.21 3.09
CA GLY A 103 1.27 16.19 3.84
C GLY A 103 2.09 17.39 4.31
N HIS A 104 1.48 18.58 4.28
CA HIS A 104 2.05 19.82 4.79
C HIS A 104 1.13 20.43 5.85
N GLY A 105 1.68 20.66 7.05
CA GLY A 105 0.96 21.10 8.25
C GLY A 105 0.91 20.02 9.33
N ASN A 106 0.05 20.19 10.34
CA ASN A 106 -0.11 19.21 11.41
C ASN A 106 -1.01 18.04 10.94
N PHE A 107 -0.41 16.88 10.71
CA PHE A 107 -1.09 15.62 10.36
C PHE A 107 -1.23 14.65 11.56
N GLY A 108 -1.08 15.15 12.78
CA GLY A 108 -1.11 14.37 14.01
C GLY A 108 0.26 13.82 14.40
N SER A 109 0.33 13.20 15.57
CA SER A 109 1.56 12.69 16.18
C SER A 109 1.38 11.28 16.74
N ILE A 110 2.50 10.61 17.07
CA ILE A 110 2.50 9.33 17.79
C ILE A 110 1.93 9.46 19.22
N ASP A 111 1.88 10.69 19.75
CA ASP A 111 1.27 11.03 21.04
C ASP A 111 -0.26 10.96 20.99
N GLY A 112 -0.82 10.85 19.78
CA GLY A 112 -2.26 10.80 19.54
C GLY A 112 -2.90 12.18 19.43
N ASP A 113 -2.11 13.23 19.24
CA ASP A 113 -2.66 14.53 18.91
C ASP A 113 -3.44 14.43 17.59
N PRO A 114 -4.68 14.94 17.54
CA PRO A 114 -5.45 14.89 16.31
C PRO A 114 -4.80 15.76 15.22
N PRO A 115 -4.96 15.39 13.94
CA PRO A 115 -4.55 16.25 12.84
C PRO A 115 -5.29 17.59 12.90
N ALA A 116 -4.68 18.64 12.35
CA ALA A 116 -5.40 19.89 12.12
C ALA A 116 -6.56 19.66 11.15
N ALA A 117 -7.59 20.53 11.20
CA ALA A 117 -8.71 20.44 10.26
C ALA A 117 -8.26 20.62 8.80
N MET A 118 -8.98 19.99 7.86
CA MET A 118 -8.67 19.97 6.42
C MET A 118 -8.58 21.35 5.74
N ARG A 119 -9.04 22.42 6.41
CA ARG A 119 -8.89 23.81 5.96
C ARG A 119 -7.48 24.38 6.17
N TYR A 120 -6.72 23.81 7.09
CA TYR A 120 -5.36 24.23 7.41
C TYR A 120 -4.32 23.41 6.66
N THR A 121 -4.51 22.09 6.62
CA THR A 121 -3.58 21.16 6.00
C THR A 121 -3.60 21.25 4.48
N GLU A 122 -2.46 20.92 3.88
CA GLU A 122 -2.30 20.76 2.45
C GLU A 122 -1.69 19.39 2.17
N ALA A 123 -1.97 18.81 1.01
CA ALA A 123 -1.40 17.54 0.63
C ALA A 123 -1.16 17.45 -0.88
N ARG A 124 -0.36 16.46 -1.25
CA ARG A 124 -0.15 15.96 -2.61
C ARG A 124 0.15 14.47 -2.58
N MET A 125 0.21 13.83 -3.74
CA MET A 125 0.64 12.45 -3.82
C MET A 125 2.12 12.33 -3.43
N SER A 126 2.48 11.25 -2.73
CA SER A 126 3.89 10.91 -2.55
C SER A 126 4.48 10.38 -3.87
N LYS A 127 5.82 10.38 -3.98
CA LYS A 127 6.51 9.77 -5.13
C LYS A 127 6.14 8.29 -5.31
N MET A 128 5.90 7.58 -4.21
CA MET A 128 5.50 6.17 -4.21
C MET A 128 4.07 5.99 -4.72
N ALA A 129 3.15 6.91 -4.40
CA ALA A 129 1.77 6.83 -4.88
C ALA A 129 1.63 6.97 -6.40
N VAL A 130 2.57 7.65 -7.07
CA VAL A 130 2.60 7.68 -8.54
C VAL A 130 2.76 6.28 -9.13
N GLU A 131 3.55 5.41 -8.49
CA GLU A 131 3.75 4.03 -8.92
C GLU A 131 2.50 3.16 -8.72
N MET A 132 1.59 3.54 -7.81
CA MET A 132 0.28 2.89 -7.71
C MET A 132 -0.59 3.12 -8.94
N LEU A 133 -0.46 4.29 -9.57
CA LEU A 133 -1.32 4.77 -10.66
C LEU A 133 -0.64 4.77 -12.04
N ARG A 134 0.64 4.39 -12.12
CA ARG A 134 1.39 4.42 -13.38
C ARG A 134 0.67 3.57 -14.44
N ASP A 135 0.55 4.14 -15.65
CA ASP A 135 -0.14 3.54 -16.80
C ASP A 135 -1.68 3.34 -16.64
N ILE A 136 -2.33 3.98 -15.67
CA ILE A 136 -3.80 3.88 -15.50
C ILE A 136 -4.59 4.39 -16.72
N ASN A 137 -4.03 5.33 -17.48
CA ASN A 137 -4.63 5.90 -18.69
C ASN A 137 -4.44 5.03 -19.95
N LYS A 138 -3.80 3.87 -19.82
CA LYS A 138 -3.53 2.94 -20.92
C LYS A 138 -4.42 1.70 -20.91
N ASP A 139 -5.65 1.85 -20.39
CA ASP A 139 -6.63 0.77 -20.33
C ASP A 139 -6.07 -0.48 -19.63
N THR A 140 -5.29 -0.28 -18.56
CA THR A 140 -4.62 -1.35 -17.81
C THR A 140 -5.49 -1.97 -16.71
N VAL A 141 -6.57 -1.28 -16.32
CA VAL A 141 -7.52 -1.69 -15.30
C VAL A 141 -8.95 -1.38 -15.73
N ASP A 142 -9.91 -2.11 -15.18
CA ASP A 142 -11.32 -1.87 -15.47
C ASP A 142 -11.84 -0.65 -14.71
N LEU A 143 -12.48 0.23 -15.47
CA LEU A 143 -13.23 1.36 -14.96
C LEU A 143 -14.72 1.04 -14.93
N ILE A 144 -15.38 1.33 -13.82
CA ILE A 144 -16.83 1.21 -13.64
C ILE A 144 -17.44 2.61 -13.50
N PRO A 145 -18.73 2.79 -13.85
CA PRO A 145 -19.44 4.02 -13.48
C PRO A 145 -19.37 4.24 -11.97
N ASN A 146 -19.23 5.51 -11.57
CA ASN A 146 -19.36 5.94 -10.18
C ASN A 146 -20.83 5.81 -9.70
N TYR A 147 -21.14 6.33 -8.50
CA TYR A 147 -22.44 6.11 -7.86
C TYR A 147 -23.61 6.83 -8.55
N ASP A 148 -23.37 7.92 -9.28
CA ASP A 148 -24.39 8.68 -10.04
C ASP A 148 -24.33 8.43 -11.56
N GLY A 149 -23.29 7.74 -12.04
CA GLY A 149 -23.11 7.37 -13.44
C GLY A 149 -22.52 8.47 -14.33
N GLU A 150 -22.14 9.62 -13.78
CA GLU A 150 -21.56 10.74 -14.53
C GLU A 150 -20.06 10.56 -14.77
N GLU A 151 -19.36 9.87 -13.87
CA GLU A 151 -17.92 9.66 -13.91
C GLU A 151 -17.56 8.17 -13.93
N LYS A 152 -16.28 7.87 -14.16
CA LYS A 152 -15.74 6.51 -14.05
C LYS A 152 -14.69 6.41 -12.96
N GLU A 153 -14.67 5.29 -12.26
CA GLU A 153 -13.66 4.98 -11.23
C GLU A 153 -13.04 3.58 -11.43
N PRO A 154 -11.75 3.40 -11.06
CA PRO A 154 -11.09 2.12 -11.19
C PRO A 154 -11.52 1.13 -10.11
N THR A 155 -11.76 -0.12 -10.51
CA THR A 155 -12.03 -1.22 -9.56
C THR A 155 -10.80 -1.63 -8.77
N VAL A 156 -9.62 -1.48 -9.37
CA VAL A 156 -8.28 -1.78 -8.83
C VAL A 156 -7.27 -0.81 -9.46
N LEU A 157 -6.16 -0.51 -8.79
CA LEU A 157 -5.07 0.27 -9.40
C LEU A 157 -4.01 -0.62 -10.09
N PRO A 158 -3.24 -0.09 -11.05
CA PRO A 158 -2.12 -0.81 -11.66
C PRO A 158 -1.12 -1.38 -10.64
N ALA A 159 -0.80 -0.62 -9.58
CA ALA A 159 0.00 -1.07 -8.43
C ALA A 159 1.37 -1.69 -8.81
N ARG A 160 2.31 -0.88 -9.32
CA ARG A 160 3.67 -1.36 -9.70
C ARG A 160 4.54 -1.86 -8.54
N PHE A 161 4.02 -1.84 -7.31
CA PHE A 161 4.64 -2.50 -6.18
C PHE A 161 3.58 -3.20 -5.32
N PRO A 162 3.96 -4.25 -4.55
CA PRO A 162 3.04 -5.09 -3.78
C PRO A 162 2.52 -4.43 -2.50
N ASN A 163 1.73 -3.36 -2.65
CA ASN A 163 1.28 -2.48 -1.58
C ASN A 163 0.55 -3.19 -0.41
N LEU A 164 -0.20 -4.27 -0.67
CA LEU A 164 -0.90 -5.01 0.39
C LEU A 164 0.03 -5.49 1.51
N LEU A 165 1.19 -6.05 1.15
CA LEU A 165 2.18 -6.51 2.13
C LEU A 165 3.05 -5.36 2.61
N VAL A 166 3.45 -4.48 1.69
CA VAL A 166 4.37 -3.37 1.97
C VAL A 166 3.80 -2.41 3.01
N ASN A 167 2.55 -1.97 2.86
CA ASN A 167 1.90 -1.06 3.81
C ASN A 167 0.96 -1.76 4.80
N GLY A 168 0.62 -3.03 4.56
CA GLY A 168 -0.35 -3.74 5.38
C GLY A 168 -1.77 -3.23 5.21
N ALA A 169 -2.70 -3.81 5.97
CA ALA A 169 -4.09 -3.41 5.98
C ALA A 169 -4.77 -3.84 7.28
N THR A 170 -5.62 -2.97 7.83
CA THR A 170 -6.43 -3.26 9.01
C THR A 170 -7.89 -2.96 8.72
N GLY A 171 -8.81 -3.79 9.19
CA GLY A 171 -10.23 -3.58 8.91
C GLY A 171 -11.15 -4.53 9.65
N ILE A 172 -12.35 -4.05 9.98
CA ILE A 172 -13.41 -4.81 10.64
C ILE A 172 -14.61 -4.78 9.71
N ALA A 173 -15.03 -5.95 9.23
CA ALA A 173 -16.19 -6.14 8.38
C ALA A 173 -17.29 -6.91 9.14
N VAL A 174 -18.42 -7.19 8.48
CA VAL A 174 -19.47 -8.02 9.08
C VAL A 174 -19.00 -9.47 9.13
N GLY A 175 -18.81 -10.01 10.32
CA GLY A 175 -18.42 -11.41 10.56
C GLY A 175 -16.95 -11.75 10.28
N MET A 176 -16.11 -10.77 9.95
CA MET A 176 -14.68 -11.01 9.68
C MET A 176 -13.83 -9.76 9.93
N THR A 177 -12.54 -9.97 10.13
CA THR A 177 -11.54 -8.91 10.30
C THR A 177 -10.35 -9.15 9.38
N THR A 178 -9.57 -8.11 9.15
CA THR A 178 -8.24 -8.19 8.52
C THR A 178 -7.24 -7.40 9.35
N ASN A 179 -6.06 -7.97 9.54
CA ASN A 179 -4.93 -7.34 10.23
C ASN A 179 -3.64 -7.88 9.60
N ILE A 180 -3.21 -7.23 8.52
CA ILE A 180 -2.01 -7.54 7.74
C ILE A 180 -0.94 -6.53 8.15
N PRO A 181 0.20 -6.97 8.71
CA PRO A 181 1.27 -6.05 9.07
C PRO A 181 2.03 -5.58 7.83
N SER A 182 2.75 -4.46 7.96
CA SER A 182 3.65 -3.94 6.93
C SER A 182 4.92 -4.78 6.80
N HIS A 183 5.59 -4.67 5.65
CA HIS A 183 6.82 -5.38 5.32
C HIS A 183 7.78 -4.45 4.57
N ASN A 184 9.07 -4.78 4.60
CA ASN A 184 10.09 -4.03 3.87
C ASN A 184 9.92 -4.24 2.35
N LEU A 185 10.01 -3.16 1.57
CA LEU A 185 9.81 -3.20 0.12
C LEU A 185 10.82 -4.10 -0.59
N LYS A 186 12.11 -4.02 -0.24
CA LYS A 186 13.17 -4.83 -0.88
C LYS A 186 12.89 -6.31 -0.67
N GLU A 187 12.61 -6.69 0.57
CA GLU A 187 12.34 -8.08 0.94
C GLU A 187 11.11 -8.67 0.22
N VAL A 188 10.03 -7.89 0.09
CA VAL A 188 8.83 -8.34 -0.63
C VAL A 188 9.13 -8.53 -2.11
N ILE A 189 9.88 -7.62 -2.73
CA ILE A 189 10.30 -7.73 -4.13
C ILE A 189 11.25 -8.91 -4.34
N ASP A 190 12.22 -9.12 -3.45
CA ASP A 190 13.13 -10.26 -3.49
C ASP A 190 12.35 -11.59 -3.43
N ALA A 191 11.29 -11.67 -2.60
CA ALA A 191 10.42 -12.84 -2.55
C ALA A 191 9.59 -13.03 -3.83
N LEU A 192 9.14 -11.95 -4.48
CA LEU A 192 8.51 -12.04 -5.80
C LEU A 192 9.49 -12.59 -6.83
N HIS A 193 10.74 -12.12 -6.85
CA HIS A 193 11.78 -12.64 -7.75
C HIS A 193 12.10 -14.12 -7.48
N ILE A 194 12.12 -14.56 -6.22
CA ILE A 194 12.23 -16.00 -5.89
C ILE A 194 11.07 -16.78 -6.51
N LEU A 195 9.84 -16.30 -6.35
CA LEU A 195 8.63 -16.97 -6.85
C LEU A 195 8.55 -16.98 -8.38
N MET A 196 9.04 -15.93 -9.05
CA MET A 196 9.12 -15.85 -10.50
C MET A 196 10.13 -16.86 -11.07
N ARG A 197 11.25 -17.10 -10.37
CA ARG A 197 12.24 -18.11 -10.76
C ARG A 197 11.83 -19.53 -10.40
N ASN A 198 11.07 -19.70 -9.31
CA ASN A 198 10.58 -20.99 -8.83
C ASN A 198 9.12 -20.86 -8.35
N LYS A 199 8.17 -21.22 -9.22
CA LYS A 199 6.73 -21.17 -8.92
C LYS A 199 6.35 -22.11 -7.75
N ASP A 200 7.15 -23.14 -7.50
CA ASP A 200 6.94 -24.11 -6.42
C ASP A 200 7.63 -23.72 -5.10
N ALA A 201 8.28 -22.55 -5.03
CA ALA A 201 8.91 -22.04 -3.82
C ALA A 201 7.98 -22.17 -2.61
N THR A 202 8.50 -22.73 -1.53
CA THR A 202 7.76 -22.95 -0.28
C THR A 202 7.74 -21.66 0.55
N VAL A 203 6.88 -21.59 1.57
CA VAL A 203 6.92 -20.46 2.52
C VAL A 203 8.30 -20.34 3.18
N ALA A 204 8.97 -21.46 3.45
CA ALA A 204 10.33 -21.44 4.01
C ALA A 204 11.34 -20.81 3.04
N ASP A 205 11.19 -20.98 1.73
CA ASP A 205 12.03 -20.32 0.74
C ASP A 205 11.77 -18.82 0.66
N LEU A 206 10.48 -18.43 0.67
CA LEU A 206 10.08 -17.02 0.67
C LEU A 206 10.56 -16.30 1.95
N MET A 207 10.58 -17.00 3.08
CA MET A 207 11.07 -16.46 4.36
C MET A 207 12.59 -16.22 4.39
N LYS A 208 13.35 -16.73 3.41
CA LYS A 208 14.77 -16.36 3.25
C LYS A 208 14.90 -14.90 2.80
N ALA A 209 13.93 -14.40 2.03
CA ALA A 209 13.84 -13.00 1.62
C ALA A 209 13.01 -12.15 2.59
N ILE A 210 11.86 -12.66 3.05
CA ILE A 210 10.98 -11.97 4.02
C ILE A 210 11.09 -12.66 5.38
N PRO A 211 12.05 -12.28 6.24
CA PRO A 211 12.21 -12.92 7.55
C PRO A 211 11.03 -12.66 8.49
N GLY A 212 10.27 -11.58 8.27
CA GLY A 212 9.06 -11.23 9.02
C GLY A 212 8.54 -9.83 8.69
N PRO A 213 7.50 -9.36 9.41
CA PRO A 213 7.01 -7.99 9.30
C PRO A 213 8.08 -6.92 9.55
N ASP A 214 7.89 -5.73 8.98
CA ASP A 214 8.71 -4.53 9.21
C ASP A 214 7.78 -3.34 9.47
N PHE A 215 7.73 -2.88 10.72
CA PHE A 215 6.80 -1.85 11.16
C PHE A 215 7.40 -0.45 11.00
N PRO A 216 6.59 0.57 10.67
CA PRO A 216 7.07 1.94 10.55
C PRO A 216 7.74 2.47 11.82
N THR A 217 7.26 2.04 12.99
CA THR A 217 7.75 2.44 14.32
C THR A 217 8.94 1.62 14.82
N GLY A 218 9.44 0.65 14.04
CA GLY A 218 10.53 -0.24 14.44
C GLY A 218 10.08 -1.28 15.47
N GLY A 219 10.78 -1.32 16.61
CA GLY A 219 10.56 -2.27 17.70
C GLY A 219 11.19 -3.64 17.45
N ILE A 220 10.88 -4.58 18.34
CA ILE A 220 11.46 -5.92 18.36
C ILE A 220 10.35 -6.96 18.28
N ILE A 221 10.40 -7.84 17.28
CA ILE A 221 9.56 -9.04 17.23
C ILE A 221 10.25 -10.16 18.01
N MET A 222 9.51 -10.77 18.94
CA MET A 222 9.99 -11.89 19.75
C MET A 222 9.51 -13.22 19.15
N GLY A 223 10.45 -14.07 18.75
CA GLY A 223 10.20 -15.39 18.19
C GLY A 223 9.75 -15.38 16.72
N ARG A 224 9.86 -16.55 16.06
CA ARG A 224 9.53 -16.71 14.62
C ARG A 224 8.34 -17.64 14.35
N SER A 225 7.92 -18.41 15.34
CA SER A 225 6.85 -19.41 15.18
C SER A 225 5.51 -18.78 14.78
N GLY A 226 5.17 -17.63 15.38
CA GLY A 226 3.99 -16.84 15.03
C GLY A 226 4.01 -16.31 13.60
N ILE A 227 5.17 -15.84 13.13
CA ILE A 227 5.39 -15.38 11.75
C ILE A 227 5.16 -16.52 10.77
N ARG A 228 5.80 -17.68 11.00
CA ARG A 228 5.67 -18.85 10.12
C ARG A 228 4.22 -19.30 9.99
N LYS A 229 3.50 -19.46 11.11
CA LYS A 229 2.08 -19.83 11.11
C LYS A 229 1.23 -18.84 10.31
N ALA A 230 1.48 -17.54 10.49
CA ALA A 230 0.80 -16.49 9.74
C ALA A 230 1.08 -16.57 8.23
N TYR A 231 2.32 -16.81 7.84
CA TYR A 231 2.68 -16.91 6.42
C TYR A 231 2.19 -18.20 5.76
N GLU A 232 2.06 -19.31 6.49
CA GLU A 232 1.55 -20.58 5.97
C GLU A 232 0.02 -20.60 5.87
N HIS A 233 -0.68 -20.05 6.87
CA HIS A 233 -2.14 -20.21 7.02
C HIS A 233 -2.93 -18.89 6.98
N GLY A 234 -2.25 -17.75 6.90
CA GLY A 234 -2.85 -16.42 6.96
C GLY A 234 -3.25 -15.97 8.36
N ARG A 235 -2.94 -16.76 9.41
CA ARG A 235 -3.26 -16.45 10.81
C ARG A 235 -2.12 -16.81 11.73
N GLY A 236 -1.79 -15.91 12.65
CA GLY A 236 -0.76 -16.15 13.66
C GLY A 236 -0.71 -14.99 14.65
N THR A 237 0.03 -15.18 15.73
CA THR A 237 0.22 -14.15 16.75
C THR A 237 1.70 -13.95 16.98
N ILE A 238 2.15 -12.71 16.99
CA ILE A 238 3.53 -12.33 17.32
C ILE A 238 3.54 -11.41 18.53
N ILE A 239 4.64 -11.42 19.27
CA ILE A 239 4.87 -10.46 20.35
C ILE A 239 5.75 -9.33 19.82
N LEU A 240 5.30 -8.10 20.00
CA LEU A 240 6.04 -6.88 19.69
C LEU A 240 6.48 -6.23 20.99
N ARG A 241 7.76 -5.92 21.09
CA ARG A 241 8.41 -5.34 22.26
C ARG A 241 9.08 -4.01 21.88
N ALA A 242 9.01 -3.04 22.78
CA ALA A 242 9.70 -1.78 22.66
C ALA A 242 11.22 -1.99 22.68
N LYS A 243 11.94 -1.18 21.91
CA LYS A 243 13.40 -1.16 21.96
C LYS A 243 13.84 -0.26 23.10
N VAL A 244 14.70 -0.82 23.95
CA VAL A 244 15.14 -0.16 25.17
C VAL A 244 16.64 -0.32 25.34
N ASP A 245 17.27 0.70 25.90
CA ASP A 245 18.65 0.69 26.36
C ASP A 245 18.66 0.89 27.89
N VAL A 246 19.55 0.19 28.58
CA VAL A 246 19.80 0.37 30.02
C VAL A 246 21.14 1.06 30.19
N VAL A 247 21.15 2.18 30.91
CA VAL A 247 22.36 2.98 31.14
C VAL A 247 22.56 3.19 32.65
N THR A 248 23.79 3.02 33.12
CA THR A 248 24.15 3.31 34.51
C THR A 248 24.64 4.75 34.64
N LYS A 249 23.99 5.56 35.48
CA LYS A 249 24.41 6.93 35.79
C LYS A 249 25.69 6.94 36.63
N LYS A 250 26.38 8.09 36.68
CA LYS A 250 27.56 8.31 37.55
C LYS A 250 27.28 8.08 39.04
N SER A 251 26.02 8.24 39.47
CA SER A 251 25.57 7.95 40.83
C SER A 251 25.49 6.44 41.14
N GLY A 252 25.62 5.58 40.14
CA GLY A 252 25.43 4.13 40.23
C GLY A 252 23.97 3.68 40.11
N ALA A 253 23.01 4.60 39.91
CA ALA A 253 21.62 4.25 39.62
C ALA A 253 21.44 3.92 38.14
N GLU A 254 20.60 2.93 37.82
CA GLU A 254 20.27 2.56 36.45
C GLU A 254 19.11 3.41 35.89
N GLN A 255 19.08 3.51 34.56
CA GLN A 255 18.08 4.25 33.79
C GLN A 255 17.64 3.38 32.61
N ILE A 256 16.33 3.28 32.40
CA ILE A 256 15.75 2.63 31.21
C ILE A 256 15.39 3.72 30.21
N ILE A 257 15.88 3.59 28.99
CA ILE A 257 15.64 4.52 27.88
C ILE A 257 14.88 3.77 26.80
N VAL A 258 13.65 4.19 26.51
CA VAL A 258 12.83 3.62 25.42
C VAL A 258 13.02 4.46 24.16
N THR A 259 13.44 3.83 23.07
CA THR A 259 13.77 4.50 21.80
C THR A 259 12.83 4.14 20.64
N GLU A 260 12.14 3.00 20.71
CA GLU A 260 11.15 2.57 19.70
C GLU A 260 9.97 1.87 20.39
N LEU A 261 8.73 2.17 19.95
CA LEU A 261 7.52 1.56 20.51
C LEU A 261 6.91 0.51 19.55
N PRO A 262 6.16 -0.47 20.10
CA PRO A 262 5.36 -1.35 19.27
C PRO A 262 4.36 -0.60 18.39
N TYR A 263 4.04 -1.17 17.24
CA TYR A 263 3.15 -0.56 16.26
C TYR A 263 1.74 -0.31 16.83
N MET A 264 1.17 0.87 16.53
CA MET A 264 -0.13 1.37 17.04
C MET A 264 -0.20 1.61 18.55
N VAL A 265 0.93 1.71 19.25
CA VAL A 265 0.96 2.15 20.66
C VAL A 265 0.98 3.68 20.71
N ASN A 266 0.09 4.25 21.51
CA ASN A 266 0.06 5.69 21.77
C ASN A 266 1.06 6.03 22.88
N LYS A 267 2.01 6.93 22.58
CA LYS A 267 3.12 7.25 23.48
C LYS A 267 2.63 7.94 24.76
N ALA A 268 1.76 8.94 24.66
CA ALA A 268 1.24 9.69 25.81
C ALA A 268 0.48 8.79 26.79
N LYS A 269 -0.41 7.93 26.30
CA LYS A 269 -1.15 6.94 27.11
C LYS A 269 -0.24 5.91 27.76
N LEU A 270 0.84 5.53 27.08
CA LEU A 270 1.84 4.63 27.66
C LEU A 270 2.56 5.29 28.84
N VAL A 271 3.02 6.53 28.66
CA VAL A 271 3.70 7.32 29.71
C VAL A 271 2.75 7.53 30.90
N GLU A 272 1.50 7.91 30.66
CA GLU A 272 0.46 8.03 31.69
C GLU A 272 0.29 6.71 32.46
N ARG A 273 0.19 5.57 31.75
CA ARG A 273 0.05 4.26 32.37
C ARG A 273 1.26 3.89 33.24
N ILE A 274 2.48 4.19 32.80
CA ILE A 274 3.70 3.93 33.59
C ILE A 274 3.68 4.78 34.88
N ALA A 275 3.31 6.06 34.77
CA ALA A 275 3.20 6.96 35.92
C ALA A 275 2.17 6.47 36.95
N ASP A 276 1.01 5.98 36.48
CA ASP A 276 -0.02 5.41 37.36
C ASP A 276 0.47 4.15 38.07
N LEU A 277 1.14 3.24 37.36
CA LEU A 277 1.70 2.01 37.96
C LEU A 277 2.77 2.31 39.02
N ALA A 278 3.58 3.35 38.81
CA ALA A 278 4.56 3.82 39.78
C ALA A 278 3.86 4.45 41.01
N ARG A 279 2.85 5.31 40.80
CA ARG A 279 2.09 5.97 41.87
C ARG A 279 1.31 4.99 42.73
N GLU A 280 0.70 3.98 42.11
CA GLU A 280 -0.03 2.90 42.77
C GLU A 280 0.89 1.88 43.45
N LYS A 281 2.21 2.03 43.34
CA LYS A 281 3.24 1.08 43.82
C LYS A 281 3.05 -0.33 43.26
N LYS A 282 2.48 -0.46 42.07
CA LYS A 282 2.41 -1.74 41.34
C LYS A 282 3.75 -2.07 40.69
N ILE A 283 4.50 -1.05 40.30
CA ILE A 283 5.91 -1.17 39.89
C ILE A 283 6.71 -0.29 40.85
N GLU A 284 7.47 -0.92 41.73
CA GLU A 284 8.36 -0.20 42.62
C GLU A 284 9.67 0.16 41.93
N GLY A 285 10.35 1.20 42.44
CA GLY A 285 11.70 1.54 41.99
C GLY A 285 11.79 2.67 40.98
N ILE A 286 10.69 3.10 40.36
CA ILE A 286 10.69 4.27 39.46
C ILE A 286 10.75 5.55 40.30
N THR A 287 11.78 6.36 40.10
CA THR A 287 11.94 7.67 40.77
C THR A 287 11.44 8.83 39.93
N ASP A 288 11.62 8.75 38.62
CA ASP A 288 11.23 9.80 37.68
C ASP A 288 10.89 9.22 36.31
N LEU A 289 10.04 9.92 35.56
CA LEU A 289 9.57 9.53 34.23
C LEU A 289 9.48 10.79 33.36
N ASN A 290 10.34 10.87 32.35
CA ASN A 290 10.42 12.01 31.44
C ASN A 290 10.27 11.59 29.99
N ASP A 291 9.53 12.37 29.21
CA ASP A 291 9.50 12.28 27.75
C ASP A 291 10.47 13.32 27.19
N GLU A 292 11.65 12.86 26.77
CA GLU A 292 12.71 13.66 26.14
C GLU A 292 12.65 13.55 24.60
N SER A 293 11.51 13.13 24.04
CA SER A 293 11.34 13.03 22.59
C SER A 293 11.41 14.41 21.93
N ASP A 294 12.14 14.49 20.82
CA ASP A 294 12.28 15.70 20.03
C ASP A 294 12.07 15.42 18.53
N ARG A 295 12.54 16.34 17.67
CA ARG A 295 12.45 16.16 16.21
C ARG A 295 13.45 15.14 15.65
N GLU A 296 14.49 14.81 16.41
CA GLU A 296 15.55 13.89 15.99
C GLU A 296 15.25 12.45 16.40
N GLY A 297 14.44 12.23 17.44
CA GLY A 297 13.98 10.89 17.79
C GLY A 297 13.09 10.81 19.02
N MET A 298 12.48 9.65 19.20
CA MET A 298 11.72 9.33 20.40
C MET A 298 12.65 8.91 21.53
N ARG A 299 12.41 9.43 22.74
CA ARG A 299 13.22 9.11 23.92
C ARG A 299 12.39 9.23 25.20
N ILE A 300 11.93 8.10 25.73
CA ILE A 300 11.25 8.07 27.04
C ILE A 300 12.26 7.57 28.07
N VAL A 301 12.46 8.35 29.13
CA VAL A 301 13.46 8.12 30.15
C VAL A 301 12.79 7.75 31.46
N ILE A 302 13.15 6.59 32.00
CA ILE A 302 12.64 6.06 33.26
C ILE A 302 13.83 5.93 34.22
N ASP A 303 13.85 6.78 35.23
CA ASP A 303 14.88 6.76 36.26
C ASP A 303 14.51 5.80 37.38
N LEU A 304 15.49 4.99 37.80
CA LEU A 304 15.30 4.01 38.85
C LEU A 304 16.03 4.41 40.14
N ARG A 305 15.52 3.92 41.27
CA ARG A 305 16.23 3.95 42.54
C ARG A 305 17.48 3.08 42.44
N ARG A 306 18.49 3.42 43.22
CA ARG A 306 19.82 2.78 43.19
C ARG A 306 19.83 1.31 43.65
N ASP A 307 18.84 0.93 44.46
CA ASP A 307 18.65 -0.41 45.01
C ASP A 307 17.82 -1.32 44.10
N MET A 308 17.46 -0.87 42.89
CA MET A 308 16.57 -1.59 42.00
C MET A 308 17.30 -2.02 40.73
N SER A 309 17.11 -3.28 40.33
CA SER A 309 17.60 -3.80 39.06
C SER A 309 16.71 -3.35 37.90
N ALA A 310 17.32 -2.75 36.86
CA ALA A 310 16.59 -2.32 35.66
C ALA A 310 15.93 -3.49 34.92
N SER A 311 16.53 -4.68 34.93
CA SER A 311 15.93 -5.85 34.27
C SER A 311 14.60 -6.25 34.92
N VAL A 312 14.52 -6.21 36.25
CA VAL A 312 13.31 -6.52 37.03
C VAL A 312 12.20 -5.51 36.75
N VAL A 313 12.53 -4.22 36.82
CA VAL A 313 11.56 -3.14 36.52
C VAL A 313 11.09 -3.23 35.06
N LEU A 314 12.02 -3.49 34.13
CA LEU A 314 11.71 -3.62 32.72
C LEU A 314 10.79 -4.82 32.42
N ASN A 315 11.00 -5.96 33.06
CA ASN A 315 10.13 -7.13 32.91
C ASN A 315 8.70 -6.83 33.40
N ASN A 316 8.58 -6.15 34.55
CA ASN A 316 7.29 -5.67 35.05
C ASN A 316 6.63 -4.68 34.08
N LEU A 317 7.40 -3.75 33.52
CA LEU A 317 6.93 -2.80 32.51
C LEU A 317 6.42 -3.51 31.25
N TYR A 318 7.13 -4.51 30.74
CA TYR A 318 6.65 -5.31 29.60
C TYR A 318 5.35 -6.07 29.92
N LYS A 319 5.19 -6.59 31.14
CA LYS A 319 4.01 -7.36 31.54
C LYS A 319 2.77 -6.48 31.77
N LEU A 320 2.95 -5.27 32.32
CA LEU A 320 1.86 -4.43 32.82
C LEU A 320 1.52 -3.22 31.94
N THR A 321 2.29 -2.99 30.87
CA THR A 321 2.13 -1.85 29.96
C THR A 321 2.17 -2.26 28.49
N GLN A 322 1.93 -1.30 27.59
CA GLN A 322 2.04 -1.51 26.14
C GLN A 322 3.48 -1.41 25.60
N LEU A 323 4.51 -1.39 26.48
CA LEU A 323 5.89 -1.63 26.04
C LEU A 323 6.07 -3.02 25.44
N GLN A 324 5.18 -3.95 25.73
CA GLN A 324 5.05 -5.21 24.99
C GLN A 324 3.57 -5.47 24.67
N ILE A 325 3.28 -5.86 23.43
CA ILE A 325 1.93 -6.21 22.98
C ILE A 325 1.91 -7.51 22.20
N SER A 326 0.76 -8.18 22.22
CA SER A 326 0.45 -9.27 21.30
C SER A 326 -0.21 -8.71 20.05
N TYR A 327 0.37 -8.98 18.88
CA TYR A 327 -0.16 -8.58 17.57
C TYR A 327 -0.72 -9.80 16.83
N GLY A 328 -2.04 -9.84 16.66
CA GLY A 328 -2.73 -10.92 15.94
C GLY A 328 -2.79 -10.66 14.44
N ILE A 329 -2.06 -11.44 13.66
CA ILE A 329 -2.07 -11.41 12.19
C ILE A 329 -3.28 -12.18 11.66
N ASN A 330 -4.03 -11.55 10.76
CA ASN A 330 -5.16 -12.16 10.05
C ASN A 330 -5.21 -11.63 8.60
N MET A 331 -4.66 -12.39 7.66
CA MET A 331 -4.45 -12.00 6.27
C MET A 331 -5.70 -12.23 5.42
N VAL A 332 -6.73 -11.42 5.64
CA VAL A 332 -7.97 -11.44 4.85
C VAL A 332 -7.99 -10.32 3.83
N ALA A 333 -8.23 -10.65 2.56
CA ALA A 333 -8.39 -9.70 1.47
C ALA A 333 -9.47 -10.17 0.48
N ILE A 334 -9.91 -9.27 -0.40
CA ILE A 334 -10.88 -9.56 -1.46
C ILE A 334 -10.15 -10.06 -2.72
N VAL A 335 -10.64 -11.15 -3.30
CA VAL A 335 -10.33 -11.59 -4.67
C VAL A 335 -11.63 -11.91 -5.40
N GLY A 336 -11.83 -11.32 -6.58
CA GLY A 336 -13.05 -11.55 -7.37
C GLY A 336 -14.36 -11.30 -6.59
N LYS A 337 -14.40 -10.24 -5.76
CA LYS A 337 -15.52 -9.88 -4.86
C LYS A 337 -15.78 -10.84 -3.69
N THR A 338 -14.92 -11.83 -3.47
CA THR A 338 -15.06 -12.76 -2.33
C THR A 338 -13.92 -12.55 -1.32
N PRO A 339 -14.22 -12.42 -0.01
CA PRO A 339 -13.19 -12.39 1.01
C PRO A 339 -12.55 -13.77 1.16
N LYS A 340 -11.21 -13.82 1.24
CA LYS A 340 -10.45 -15.04 1.49
C LYS A 340 -9.31 -14.79 2.47
N VAL A 341 -8.96 -15.82 3.22
CA VAL A 341 -7.73 -15.87 4.00
C VAL A 341 -6.60 -16.27 3.06
N PHE A 342 -5.50 -15.53 3.07
CA PHE A 342 -4.34 -15.77 2.22
C PHE A 342 -3.11 -16.17 3.04
N SER A 343 -2.35 -17.14 2.53
CA SER A 343 -0.95 -17.33 2.91
C SER A 343 -0.08 -16.23 2.29
N LEU A 344 1.17 -16.08 2.75
CA LEU A 344 2.15 -15.17 2.14
C LEU A 344 2.30 -15.46 0.64
N LYS A 345 2.52 -16.74 0.29
CA LYS A 345 2.61 -17.17 -1.11
C LYS A 345 1.35 -16.82 -1.90
N GLY A 346 0.17 -17.00 -1.29
CA GLY A 346 -1.11 -16.68 -1.92
C GLY A 346 -1.21 -15.20 -2.32
N VAL A 347 -0.81 -14.28 -1.44
CA VAL A 347 -0.79 -12.84 -1.76
C VAL A 347 0.17 -12.53 -2.90
N LEU A 348 1.40 -13.04 -2.85
CA LEU A 348 2.42 -12.80 -3.87
C LEU A 348 1.98 -13.33 -5.25
N VAL A 349 1.36 -14.51 -5.30
CA VAL A 349 0.84 -15.09 -6.54
C VAL A 349 -0.28 -14.23 -7.14
N GLU A 350 -1.24 -13.77 -6.34
CA GLU A 350 -2.32 -12.91 -6.84
C GLU A 350 -1.80 -11.55 -7.32
N TYR A 351 -0.75 -11.02 -6.67
CA TYR A 351 -0.07 -9.81 -7.14
C TYR A 351 0.60 -10.02 -8.51
N LEU A 352 1.35 -11.10 -8.71
CA LEU A 352 2.00 -11.39 -10.00
C LEU A 352 0.98 -11.59 -11.13
N LYS A 353 -0.12 -12.30 -10.87
CA LYS A 353 -1.22 -12.44 -11.85
C LYS A 353 -1.80 -11.09 -12.24
N HIS A 354 -1.97 -10.18 -11.29
CA HIS A 354 -2.44 -8.83 -11.56
C HIS A 354 -1.44 -8.05 -12.42
N GLN A 355 -0.15 -8.12 -12.11
CA GLN A 355 0.89 -7.48 -12.94
C GLN A 355 0.92 -8.05 -14.36
N GLU A 356 0.78 -9.36 -14.54
CA GLU A 356 0.69 -9.97 -15.88
C GLU A 356 -0.45 -9.35 -16.70
N VAL A 357 -1.64 -9.22 -16.10
CA VAL A 357 -2.80 -8.57 -16.77
C VAL A 357 -2.50 -7.11 -17.11
N VAL A 358 -1.93 -6.35 -16.18
CA VAL A 358 -1.59 -4.93 -16.37
C VAL A 358 -0.58 -4.76 -17.52
N ILE A 359 0.49 -5.54 -17.53
CA ILE A 359 1.54 -5.45 -18.56
C ILE A 359 1.01 -5.88 -19.93
N ARG A 360 0.20 -6.96 -20.00
CA ARG A 360 -0.44 -7.38 -21.25
C ARG A 360 -1.37 -6.29 -21.79
N ARG A 361 -2.29 -5.77 -20.97
CA ARG A 361 -3.23 -4.71 -21.38
C ARG A 361 -2.51 -3.44 -21.83
N ARG A 362 -1.47 -3.03 -21.09
CA ARG A 362 -0.60 -1.90 -21.48
C ARG A 362 0.02 -2.13 -22.85
N THR A 363 0.57 -3.32 -23.08
CA THR A 363 1.24 -3.67 -24.34
C THR A 363 0.24 -3.73 -25.50
N GLU A 364 -0.96 -4.27 -25.28
CA GLU A 364 -2.04 -4.26 -26.26
C GLU A 364 -2.52 -2.84 -26.59
N TYR A 365 -2.61 -1.95 -25.60
CA TYR A 365 -2.94 -0.54 -25.80
C TYR A 365 -1.90 0.16 -26.69
N GLU A 366 -0.61 0.00 -26.38
CA GLU A 366 0.47 0.59 -27.16
C GLU A 366 0.54 -0.02 -28.57
N LEU A 367 0.30 -1.33 -28.71
CA LEU A 367 0.19 -2.00 -30.01
C LEU A 367 -0.93 -1.42 -30.87
N ARG A 368 -2.15 -1.28 -30.31
CA ARG A 368 -3.29 -0.70 -31.03
C ARG A 368 -2.99 0.73 -31.50
N ARG A 369 -2.36 1.55 -30.65
CA ARG A 369 -1.97 2.93 -31.00
C ARG A 369 -0.87 2.96 -32.08
N ALA A 370 0.15 2.13 -31.93
CA ALA A 370 1.24 2.04 -32.90
C ALA A 370 0.74 1.58 -34.27
N GLN A 371 -0.12 0.57 -34.32
CA GLN A 371 -0.77 0.09 -35.55
C GLN A 371 -1.66 1.16 -36.18
N ALA A 372 -2.49 1.85 -35.38
CA ALA A 372 -3.33 2.93 -35.89
C ALA A 372 -2.49 4.07 -36.47
N ARG A 373 -1.36 4.41 -35.85
CA ARG A 373 -0.45 5.43 -36.36
C ARG A 373 0.28 4.98 -37.63
N ALA A 374 0.82 3.75 -37.64
CA ALA A 374 1.48 3.17 -38.81
C ALA A 374 0.54 3.11 -40.02
N HIS A 375 -0.73 2.75 -39.80
CA HIS A 375 -1.77 2.75 -40.83
C HIS A 375 -1.96 4.14 -41.47
N ILE A 376 -1.98 5.21 -40.67
CA ILE A 376 -2.06 6.58 -41.21
C ILE A 376 -0.79 6.96 -41.98
N LEU A 377 0.39 6.64 -41.46
CA LEU A 377 1.66 6.94 -42.12
C LEU A 377 1.80 6.19 -43.45
N GLU A 378 1.32 4.95 -43.55
CA GLU A 378 1.30 4.19 -44.81
C GLU A 378 0.49 4.92 -45.89
N GLY A 379 -0.68 5.46 -45.54
CA GLY A 379 -1.46 6.29 -46.45
C GLY A 379 -0.74 7.59 -46.84
N LEU A 380 -0.08 8.26 -45.89
CA LEU A 380 0.71 9.46 -46.17
C LEU A 380 1.94 9.18 -47.05
N ARG A 381 2.59 8.02 -46.89
CA ARG A 381 3.71 7.59 -47.74
C ARG A 381 3.26 7.41 -49.19
N ILE A 382 2.17 6.67 -49.41
CA ILE A 382 1.54 6.54 -50.74
C ILE A 382 1.20 7.92 -51.29
N ALA A 383 0.69 8.82 -50.45
CA ALA A 383 0.33 10.16 -50.90
C ALA A 383 1.52 11.02 -51.31
N LEU A 384 2.63 10.93 -50.59
CA LEU A 384 3.86 11.64 -50.90
C LEU A 384 4.55 11.10 -52.15
N ASP A 385 4.39 9.81 -52.45
CA ASP A 385 4.90 9.18 -53.68
C ASP A 385 4.08 9.57 -54.93
N HIS A 386 2.79 9.88 -54.76
CA HIS A 386 1.84 10.19 -55.84
C HIS A 386 1.26 11.62 -55.77
N ILE A 387 2.07 12.56 -55.32
CA ILE A 387 1.62 13.91 -54.90
C ILE A 387 0.87 14.69 -55.98
N ASP A 388 1.36 14.71 -57.21
CA ASP A 388 0.76 15.48 -58.31
C ASP A 388 -0.63 14.93 -58.66
N GLU A 389 -0.77 13.60 -58.59
CA GLU A 389 -2.01 12.91 -58.87
C GLU A 389 -3.05 13.17 -57.78
N ILE A 390 -2.62 13.18 -56.52
CA ILE A 390 -3.48 13.54 -55.39
C ILE A 390 -3.93 15.00 -55.48
N ILE A 391 -3.04 15.94 -55.79
CA ILE A 391 -3.40 17.34 -55.99
C ILE A 391 -4.41 17.47 -57.14
N LYS A 392 -4.24 16.73 -58.23
CA LYS A 392 -5.18 16.71 -59.35
C LYS A 392 -6.55 16.19 -58.94
N ILE A 393 -6.62 15.11 -58.16
CA ILE A 393 -7.88 14.54 -57.65
C ILE A 393 -8.59 15.55 -56.74
N ILE A 394 -7.85 16.16 -55.81
CA ILE A 394 -8.42 17.13 -54.85
C ILE A 394 -8.93 18.37 -55.60
N ARG A 395 -8.14 18.94 -56.51
CA ARG A 395 -8.54 20.12 -57.30
C ARG A 395 -9.68 19.83 -58.27
N GLY A 396 -9.80 18.60 -58.77
CA GLY A 396 -10.85 18.18 -59.69
C GLY A 396 -12.15 17.76 -59.02
N SER A 397 -12.16 17.60 -57.69
CA SER A 397 -13.33 17.15 -56.93
C SER A 397 -14.18 18.33 -56.47
N GLN A 398 -15.50 18.21 -56.61
CA GLN A 398 -16.47 19.23 -56.19
C GLN A 398 -16.61 19.34 -54.66
N THR A 399 -16.41 18.23 -53.94
CA THR A 399 -16.53 18.18 -52.48
C THR A 399 -15.43 17.30 -51.87
N SER A 400 -15.15 17.51 -50.58
CA SER A 400 -14.21 16.68 -49.82
C SER A 400 -14.63 15.21 -49.78
N ALA A 401 -15.94 14.92 -49.72
CA ALA A 401 -16.47 13.56 -49.76
C ALA A 401 -16.14 12.84 -51.08
N VAL A 402 -16.30 13.54 -52.22
CA VAL A 402 -15.96 12.99 -53.55
C VAL A 402 -14.45 12.78 -53.68
N ALA A 403 -13.64 13.73 -53.21
CA ALA A 403 -12.18 13.59 -53.21
C ALA A 403 -11.75 12.38 -52.38
N LYS A 404 -12.31 12.25 -51.17
CA LYS A 404 -12.03 11.14 -50.25
C LYS A 404 -12.37 9.79 -50.88
N GLN A 405 -13.57 9.64 -51.44
CA GLN A 405 -13.98 8.40 -52.10
C GLN A 405 -13.07 8.07 -53.28
N THR A 406 -12.71 9.07 -54.10
CA THR A 406 -11.80 8.88 -55.23
C THR A 406 -10.41 8.42 -54.77
N LEU A 407 -9.88 8.99 -53.67
CA LEU A 407 -8.61 8.57 -53.08
C LEU A 407 -8.68 7.12 -52.57
N MET A 408 -9.79 6.75 -51.92
CA MET A 408 -10.03 5.37 -51.46
C MET A 408 -10.04 4.39 -52.63
N ASP A 409 -10.82 4.68 -53.68
CA ASP A 409 -10.99 3.76 -54.82
C ASP A 409 -9.70 3.62 -55.63
N LYS A 410 -8.98 4.73 -55.86
CA LYS A 410 -7.81 4.75 -56.74
C LYS A 410 -6.55 4.18 -56.10
N PHE A 411 -6.30 4.54 -54.83
CA PHE A 411 -5.10 4.15 -54.10
C PHE A 411 -5.34 3.00 -53.11
N LYS A 412 -6.56 2.43 -53.11
CA LYS A 412 -6.99 1.36 -52.18
C LYS A 412 -6.80 1.75 -50.71
N LEU A 413 -7.04 3.02 -50.41
CA LEU A 413 -6.87 3.60 -49.08
C LEU A 413 -8.12 3.40 -48.25
N SER A 414 -7.95 3.26 -46.94
CA SER A 414 -9.06 3.31 -45.99
C SER A 414 -9.64 4.73 -45.85
N ASP A 415 -10.86 4.81 -45.31
CA ASP A 415 -11.51 6.08 -44.97
C ASP A 415 -10.62 6.99 -44.09
N LYS A 416 -9.97 6.41 -43.07
CA LYS A 416 -9.08 7.15 -42.15
C LYS A 416 -7.81 7.67 -42.84
N GLN A 417 -7.20 6.87 -43.72
CA GLN A 417 -6.02 7.29 -44.49
C GLN A 417 -6.37 8.41 -45.46
N SER A 418 -7.45 8.26 -46.23
CA SER A 418 -7.91 9.28 -47.18
C SER A 418 -8.27 10.59 -46.47
N GLN A 419 -8.90 10.51 -45.29
CA GLN A 419 -9.14 11.70 -44.47
C GLN A 419 -7.83 12.38 -44.04
N ALA A 420 -6.86 11.62 -43.54
CA ALA A 420 -5.57 12.17 -43.10
C ALA A 420 -4.78 12.82 -44.25
N ILE A 421 -4.92 12.32 -45.48
CA ILE A 421 -4.33 12.94 -46.68
C ILE A 421 -5.00 14.28 -47.00
N LEU A 422 -6.34 14.36 -46.92
CA LEU A 422 -7.06 15.62 -47.13
C LEU A 422 -6.71 16.67 -46.07
N ASP A 423 -6.44 16.24 -44.85
CA ASP A 423 -6.05 17.11 -43.73
C ASP A 423 -4.54 17.44 -43.72
N MET A 424 -3.78 16.95 -44.71
CA MET A 424 -2.34 17.17 -44.81
C MET A 424 -2.01 18.64 -45.11
N ARG A 425 -1.07 19.21 -44.35
CA ARG A 425 -0.56 20.57 -44.59
C ARG A 425 0.50 20.56 -45.69
N LEU A 426 0.50 21.57 -46.56
CA LEU A 426 1.47 21.72 -47.67
C LEU A 426 2.95 21.66 -47.25
N VAL A 427 3.29 22.04 -46.02
CA VAL A 427 4.66 21.91 -45.46
C VAL A 427 5.16 20.46 -45.45
N ARG A 428 4.26 19.48 -45.32
CA ARG A 428 4.60 18.04 -45.30
C ARG A 428 5.15 17.52 -46.63
N LEU A 429 5.05 18.32 -47.70
CA LEU A 429 5.52 17.98 -49.04
C LEU A 429 7.03 18.26 -49.23
N THR A 430 7.68 18.89 -48.25
CA THR A 430 9.13 19.12 -48.28
C THR A 430 9.90 17.81 -48.08
N GLY A 431 11.08 17.68 -48.70
CA GLY A 431 11.87 16.43 -48.63
C GLY A 431 12.18 15.99 -47.20
N LEU A 432 12.55 16.93 -46.33
CA LEU A 432 12.82 16.65 -44.90
C LEU A 432 11.60 16.08 -44.16
N GLU A 433 10.39 16.51 -44.49
CA GLU A 433 9.17 16.00 -43.84
C GLU A 433 8.80 14.61 -44.35
N ARG A 434 9.09 14.29 -45.61
CA ARG A 434 8.97 12.93 -46.15
C ARG A 434 9.91 11.96 -45.42
N ASP A 435 11.17 12.34 -45.25
CA ASP A 435 12.15 11.50 -44.56
C ASP A 435 11.76 11.25 -43.10
N LYS A 436 11.18 12.25 -42.42
CA LYS A 436 10.64 12.08 -41.06
C LYS A 436 9.46 11.12 -41.01
N VAL A 437 8.55 11.18 -41.99
CA VAL A 437 7.40 10.26 -42.08
C VAL A 437 7.89 8.83 -42.29
N GLU A 438 8.88 8.63 -43.15
CA GLU A 438 9.51 7.32 -43.37
C GLU A 438 10.18 6.80 -42.08
N ALA A 439 11.00 7.62 -41.43
CA ALA A 439 11.67 7.25 -40.19
C ALA A 439 10.67 6.88 -39.08
N GLU A 440 9.62 7.69 -38.89
CA GLU A 440 8.56 7.41 -37.92
C GLU A 440 7.85 6.07 -38.23
N TYR A 441 7.61 5.78 -39.51
CA TYR A 441 6.97 4.53 -39.92
C TYR A 441 7.87 3.31 -39.63
N GLN A 442 9.16 3.38 -39.97
CA GLN A 442 10.10 2.30 -39.68
C GLN A 442 10.24 2.03 -38.17
N ASP A 443 10.35 3.09 -37.37
CA ASP A 443 10.40 2.98 -35.90
C ASP A 443 9.13 2.33 -35.34
N LEU A 444 7.96 2.65 -35.91
CA LEU A 444 6.70 2.04 -35.51
C LEU A 444 6.62 0.57 -35.90
N LEU A 445 7.15 0.16 -37.05
CA LEU A 445 7.20 -1.25 -37.44
C LEU A 445 8.03 -2.07 -36.46
N VAL A 446 9.18 -1.54 -36.03
CA VAL A 446 10.02 -2.18 -35.00
C VAL A 446 9.25 -2.31 -33.68
N LYS A 447 8.59 -1.25 -33.22
CA LYS A 447 7.76 -1.28 -31.99
C LYS A 447 6.59 -2.26 -32.10
N ILE A 448 5.89 -2.29 -33.24
CA ILE A 448 4.77 -3.21 -33.47
C ILE A 448 5.24 -4.66 -33.42
N ALA A 449 6.39 -4.97 -34.04
CA ALA A 449 6.98 -6.30 -33.96
C ALA A 449 7.33 -6.66 -32.52
N ASP A 450 7.96 -5.75 -31.78
CA ASP A 450 8.32 -5.92 -30.38
C ASP A 450 7.09 -6.17 -29.49
N TYR A 451 6.04 -5.34 -29.60
CA TYR A 451 4.81 -5.52 -28.83
C TYR A 451 4.08 -6.83 -29.16
N LYS A 452 4.06 -7.25 -30.42
CA LYS A 452 3.50 -8.55 -30.81
C LYS A 452 4.27 -9.70 -30.18
N ASP A 453 5.59 -9.61 -30.16
CA ASP A 453 6.46 -10.61 -29.55
C ASP A 453 6.27 -10.66 -28.01
N ILE A 454 6.19 -9.51 -27.33
CA ILE A 454 5.85 -9.45 -25.89
C ILE A 454 4.52 -10.14 -25.60
N LEU A 455 3.49 -9.91 -26.42
CA LEU A 455 2.17 -10.51 -26.20
C LEU A 455 2.11 -12.01 -26.50
N ALA A 456 2.97 -12.49 -27.39
CA ALA A 456 3.08 -13.89 -27.81
C ALA A 456 3.96 -14.72 -26.86
N THR A 457 4.92 -14.10 -26.16
CA THR A 457 5.91 -14.79 -25.33
C THR A 457 5.73 -14.43 -23.84
N PRO A 458 5.11 -15.30 -23.02
CA PRO A 458 4.89 -15.04 -21.59
C PRO A 458 6.18 -14.68 -20.82
N GLU A 459 7.31 -15.28 -21.19
CA GLU A 459 8.61 -15.02 -20.56
C GLU A 459 9.07 -13.57 -20.74
N ARG A 460 8.66 -12.90 -21.82
CA ARG A 460 8.93 -11.47 -22.01
C ARG A 460 8.09 -10.60 -21.08
N VAL A 461 6.85 -10.99 -20.82
CA VAL A 461 6.00 -10.32 -19.81
C VAL A 461 6.61 -10.49 -18.43
N ASP A 462 7.00 -11.71 -18.06
CA ASP A 462 7.67 -12.00 -16.79
C ASP A 462 8.97 -11.19 -16.64
N LYS A 463 9.77 -11.06 -17.71
CA LYS A 463 10.98 -10.23 -17.70
C LYS A 463 10.68 -8.76 -17.46
N ILE A 464 9.65 -8.21 -18.12
CA ILE A 464 9.23 -6.82 -17.90
C ILE A 464 8.81 -6.63 -16.45
N ILE A 465 8.00 -7.53 -15.89
CA ILE A 465 7.59 -7.46 -14.47
C ILE A 465 8.82 -7.50 -13.56
N TYR A 466 9.77 -8.39 -13.84
CA TYR A 466 11.00 -8.53 -13.06
C TYR A 466 11.81 -7.23 -13.04
N ASP A 467 12.08 -6.68 -14.22
CA ASP A 467 12.90 -5.47 -14.40
C ASP A 467 12.20 -4.24 -13.79
N GLU A 468 10.88 -4.15 -13.93
CA GLU A 468 10.08 -3.06 -13.36
C GLU A 468 10.03 -3.10 -11.82
N LEU A 469 9.94 -4.29 -11.22
CA LEU A 469 10.04 -4.43 -9.76
C LEU A 469 11.43 -4.07 -9.26
N LEU A 470 12.49 -4.41 -10.00
CA LEU A 470 13.85 -4.04 -9.65
C LEU A 470 14.06 -2.51 -9.70
N GLU A 471 13.51 -1.82 -10.71
CA GLU A 471 13.50 -0.36 -10.78
C GLU A 471 12.87 0.27 -9.52
N ILE A 472 11.76 -0.29 -9.05
CA ILE A 472 11.09 0.16 -7.83
C ILE A 472 11.96 -0.07 -6.59
N GLN A 473 12.57 -1.24 -6.49
CA GLN A 473 13.46 -1.59 -5.38
C GLN A 473 14.67 -0.65 -5.29
N GLU A 474 15.31 -0.34 -6.42
CA GLU A 474 16.44 0.58 -6.48
C GLU A 474 16.04 2.02 -6.13
N LYS A 475 14.86 2.45 -6.55
CA LYS A 475 14.40 3.83 -6.37
C LYS A 475 13.84 4.12 -4.98
N PHE A 476 13.19 3.14 -4.33
CA PHE A 476 12.42 3.35 -3.11
C PHE A 476 12.79 2.40 -1.96
N GLY A 477 13.65 1.42 -2.19
CA GLY A 477 14.05 0.48 -1.17
C GLY A 477 14.83 1.16 -0.04
N ASP A 478 14.55 0.75 1.19
CA ASP A 478 15.25 1.18 2.40
C ASP A 478 15.62 -0.02 3.28
N ASP A 479 16.33 0.24 4.37
CA ASP A 479 16.74 -0.81 5.30
C ASP A 479 15.62 -1.15 6.30
N ARG A 480 15.67 -2.37 6.82
CA ARG A 480 14.73 -2.87 7.82
C ARG A 480 14.82 -2.06 9.11
N ARG A 481 13.67 -1.73 9.71
CA ARG A 481 13.56 -1.01 10.98
C ARG A 481 13.35 -1.97 12.14
N THR A 482 12.44 -2.93 11.98
CA THR A 482 12.06 -3.87 13.04
C THR A 482 13.07 -5.01 13.18
N GLU A 483 13.58 -5.20 14.39
CA GLU A 483 14.48 -6.30 14.76
C GLU A 483 13.68 -7.59 15.00
N ILE A 484 14.20 -8.76 14.61
CA ILE A 484 13.58 -10.06 14.90
C ILE A 484 14.53 -10.89 15.77
N ARG A 485 14.17 -11.11 17.04
CA ARG A 485 14.97 -11.93 17.97
C ARG A 485 14.47 -13.37 18.00
N ALA A 486 15.40 -14.31 17.97
CA ALA A 486 15.11 -15.75 17.97
C ALA A 486 14.67 -16.28 19.35
N SER A 487 14.87 -15.53 20.43
CA SER A 487 14.51 -15.98 21.77
C SER A 487 13.00 -16.22 21.87
N GLU A 488 12.64 -17.46 22.23
CA GLU A 488 11.25 -17.91 22.41
C GLU A 488 10.67 -17.55 23.78
N VAL A 489 11.41 -16.80 24.61
CA VAL A 489 10.89 -16.22 25.87
C VAL A 489 9.92 -15.08 25.53
N ALA A 490 8.77 -15.48 24.99
CA ALA A 490 7.63 -14.63 24.68
C ALA A 490 6.81 -14.32 25.94
N ASN A 491 6.87 -15.23 26.93
CA ASN A 491 6.20 -15.10 28.21
C ASN A 491 7.24 -14.77 29.29
N ILE A 492 6.96 -13.71 30.04
CA ILE A 492 7.70 -13.33 31.24
C ILE A 492 7.04 -14.09 32.39
N GLU A 493 7.78 -15.00 33.01
CA GLU A 493 7.30 -15.79 34.15
C GLU A 493 7.21 -14.91 35.42
N ASP A 494 6.52 -15.37 36.46
CA ASP A 494 6.43 -14.58 37.70
C ASP A 494 7.80 -14.50 38.39
N GLU A 495 8.63 -15.52 38.20
CA GLU A 495 10.01 -15.64 38.66
C GLU A 495 10.93 -14.60 38.01
N ASP A 496 10.71 -14.23 36.75
CA ASP A 496 11.48 -13.19 36.03
C ASP A 496 11.23 -11.77 36.58
N LEU A 497 10.23 -11.61 37.44
CA LEU A 497 9.88 -10.34 38.10
C LEU A 497 10.58 -10.17 39.45
N ILE A 498 11.37 -11.14 39.87
CA ILE A 498 12.05 -11.16 41.18
C ILE A 498 13.55 -11.03 40.94
N GLU A 499 14.20 -10.23 41.77
CA GLU A 499 15.66 -10.06 41.69
C GLU A 499 16.37 -11.37 42.07
N GLU A 500 17.38 -11.74 41.27
CA GLU A 500 18.19 -12.92 41.53
C GLU A 500 19.17 -12.63 42.66
N GLU A 501 18.86 -13.11 43.86
CA GLU A 501 19.71 -12.97 45.04
C GLU A 501 20.43 -14.28 45.34
N ASN A 502 21.75 -14.21 45.53
CA ASN A 502 22.47 -15.29 46.19
C ASN A 502 22.04 -15.34 47.65
N ILE A 503 21.45 -16.47 48.06
CA ILE A 503 20.97 -16.66 49.43
C ILE A 503 21.60 -17.89 50.07
N LEU A 504 21.86 -17.77 51.37
CA LEU A 504 22.26 -18.89 52.21
C LEU A 504 21.02 -19.42 52.95
N VAL A 505 20.64 -20.66 52.66
CA VAL A 505 19.56 -21.35 53.37
C VAL A 505 20.16 -22.20 54.48
N VAL A 506 19.85 -21.89 55.73
CA VAL A 506 20.35 -22.61 56.90
C VAL A 506 19.21 -23.46 57.48
N LEU A 507 19.44 -24.77 57.55
CA LEU A 507 18.59 -25.73 58.24
C LEU A 507 19.29 -26.18 59.53
N THR A 508 18.68 -25.91 60.68
CA THR A 508 19.20 -26.43 61.95
C THR A 508 18.74 -27.86 62.18
N HIS A 509 19.47 -28.59 63.04
CA HIS A 509 19.11 -29.97 63.40
C HIS A 509 17.70 -30.10 64.02
N ASN A 510 17.18 -29.03 64.62
CA ASN A 510 15.83 -28.96 65.20
C ASN A 510 14.75 -28.54 64.19
N GLY A 511 15.07 -28.50 62.89
CA GLY A 511 14.11 -28.18 61.83
C GLY A 511 13.85 -26.70 61.61
N TYR A 512 14.67 -25.80 62.18
CA TYR A 512 14.53 -24.37 61.92
C TYR A 512 15.14 -24.03 60.56
N ILE A 513 14.32 -23.49 59.66
CA ILE A 513 14.74 -23.04 58.33
C ILE A 513 14.83 -21.52 58.35
N LYS A 514 16.00 -20.98 57.96
CA LYS A 514 16.22 -19.53 57.84
C LYS A 514 16.86 -19.20 56.50
N ARG A 515 16.35 -18.16 55.83
CA ARG A 515 16.99 -17.50 54.68
C ARG A 515 17.87 -16.35 55.18
N LEU A 516 19.10 -16.28 54.70
CA LEU A 516 20.01 -15.16 54.90
C LEU A 516 20.47 -14.68 53.52
N SER A 517 20.55 -13.36 53.32
CA SER A 517 21.21 -12.77 52.14
C SER A 517 22.70 -13.08 52.21
N ALA A 518 23.29 -13.59 51.12
CA ALA A 518 24.70 -14.00 51.08
C ALA A 518 25.66 -12.81 51.14
#